data_AF-A0A211YQL7-F1
#
_entry.id   AF-A0A211YQL7-F1
#
_cell.length_a   1.000
_cell.length_b   1.000
_cell.length_c   1.000
_cell.angle_alpha   90.00
_cell.angle_beta   90.00
_cell.angle_gamma   90.00
#
_symmetry.space_group_name_H-M   'P 1'
#
loop_
_entity.id
_entity.type
_entity.pdbx_description
1 polymer ?
#
loop_
_entity_poly.entity_id
_entity_poly.type
_entity_poly.pdbx_seq_one_letter_code
_entity_poly.pdbx_strand_id
1 'polypeptide(L)'
;MKHTEWNIVFHTLVGLRIHVLLHPDPTLRGLEGVVELETRRGLLVRRNTGDTSWVSKANAIFLVQLPSGTWVVVRGEEIPGVQPERLRRLERYKGVGWLVRAGEKRRYTWRQPTREDMQ
;
A
#
# COMPACT_ATOMS: atom_id res chain seq x y z
N MET A 1 -5.35 -7.91 13.12
CA MET A 1 -5.13 -8.70 11.88
C MET A 1 -3.70 -8.51 11.43
N LYS A 2 -3.01 -9.57 11.00
CA LYS A 2 -1.68 -9.44 10.39
C LYS A 2 -1.81 -8.70 9.04
N HIS A 3 -0.79 -7.94 8.63
CA HIS A 3 -0.72 -7.38 7.29
C HIS A 3 -0.54 -8.50 6.27
N THR A 4 -1.46 -8.58 5.32
CA THR A 4 -1.46 -9.51 4.19
C THR A 4 -1.67 -8.72 2.90
N GLU A 5 -1.42 -9.36 1.78
CA GLU A 5 -1.60 -8.80 0.44
C GLU A 5 -3.02 -8.30 0.22
N TRP A 6 -4.00 -9.01 0.78
CA TRP A 6 -5.40 -8.65 0.67
C TRP A 6 -5.79 -7.47 1.57
N ASN A 7 -5.31 -7.44 2.82
CA ASN A 7 -5.79 -6.46 3.80
C ASN A 7 -4.90 -5.22 3.96
N ILE A 8 -3.76 -5.15 3.28
CA ILE A 8 -2.82 -4.03 3.38
C ILE A 8 -3.50 -2.69 3.10
N VAL A 9 -4.46 -2.66 2.17
CA VAL A 9 -5.23 -1.46 1.84
C VAL A 9 -6.08 -0.94 3.00
N PHE A 10 -6.36 -1.76 4.02
CA PHE A 10 -7.12 -1.36 5.21
C PHE A 10 -6.24 -1.05 6.41
N HIS A 11 -4.97 -1.43 6.39
CA HIS A 11 -4.03 -1.20 7.49
C HIS A 11 -3.32 0.14 7.37
N THR A 12 -2.80 0.63 8.50
CA THR A 12 -1.80 1.70 8.47
C THR A 12 -0.57 1.25 7.70
N LEU A 13 -0.04 2.15 6.88
CA LEU A 13 1.23 1.93 6.20
C LEU A 13 2.44 2.39 7.02
N VAL A 14 2.21 3.05 8.17
CA VAL A 14 3.28 3.49 9.08
C VAL A 14 4.16 2.31 9.49
N GLY A 15 5.47 2.51 9.44
CA GLY A 15 6.50 1.51 9.73
C GLY A 15 6.82 0.59 8.56
N LEU A 16 6.07 0.63 7.45
CA LEU A 16 6.34 -0.20 6.28
C LEU A 16 7.33 0.48 5.34
N ARG A 17 8.18 -0.34 4.72
CA ARG A 17 9.08 0.09 3.65
C ARG A 17 8.29 0.21 2.36
N ILE A 18 8.49 1.29 1.63
CA ILE A 18 7.82 1.53 0.35
C ILE A 18 8.79 2.00 -0.73
N HIS A 19 8.44 1.73 -1.99
CA HIS A 19 8.96 2.40 -3.16
C HIS A 19 7.82 3.06 -3.93
N VAL A 20 8.03 4.28 -4.42
CA VAL A 20 7.08 4.98 -5.29
C VAL A 20 7.36 4.59 -6.73
N LEU A 21 6.56 3.68 -7.29
CA LEU A 21 6.70 3.21 -8.68
C LEU A 21 6.22 4.26 -9.70
N LEU A 22 5.14 4.97 -9.35
CA LEU A 22 4.55 6.02 -10.18
C LEU A 22 3.98 7.11 -9.29
N HIS A 23 4.14 8.36 -9.73
CA HIS A 23 3.53 9.53 -9.10
C HIS A 23 3.38 10.67 -10.13
N PRO A 24 2.38 11.56 -10.01
CA PRO A 24 2.23 12.72 -10.89
C PRO A 24 3.45 13.63 -10.88
N ASP A 25 3.93 13.97 -9.69
CA ASP A 25 5.22 14.65 -9.50
C ASP A 25 6.37 13.68 -9.86
N PRO A 26 7.15 13.96 -10.93
CA PRO A 26 8.25 13.10 -11.35
C PRO A 26 9.37 12.98 -10.32
N THR A 27 9.56 13.98 -9.45
CA THR A 27 10.63 13.99 -8.43
C THR A 27 10.40 12.97 -7.33
N LEU A 28 9.16 12.48 -7.19
CA LEU A 28 8.78 11.47 -6.22
C LEU A 28 8.86 10.04 -6.80
N ARG A 29 9.07 9.87 -8.11
CA ARG A 29 9.21 8.54 -8.72
C ARG A 29 10.56 7.92 -8.35
N GLY A 30 10.55 6.65 -7.98
CA GLY A 30 11.73 5.94 -7.47
C GLY A 30 12.08 6.26 -6.01
N LEU A 31 11.30 7.11 -5.34
CA LEU A 31 11.48 7.39 -3.91
C LEU A 31 11.31 6.10 -3.11
N GLU A 32 12.32 5.78 -2.30
CA GLU A 32 12.31 4.65 -1.38
C GLU A 32 12.48 5.12 0.07
N GLY A 33 11.77 4.48 0.99
CA GLY A 33 11.95 4.75 2.41
C GLY A 33 10.96 4.03 3.30
N VAL A 34 10.87 4.47 4.55
CA VAL A 34 9.92 3.95 5.54
C VAL A 34 8.85 5.01 5.82
N VAL A 35 7.58 4.62 5.85
CA VAL A 35 6.49 5.53 6.18
C VAL A 35 6.54 5.86 7.67
N GLU A 36 6.69 7.12 8.03
CA GLU A 36 6.69 7.59 9.42
C GLU A 36 5.32 8.06 9.87
N LEU A 37 4.58 8.69 8.96
CA LEU A 37 3.25 9.21 9.23
C LEU A 37 2.34 8.96 8.04
N GLU A 38 1.09 8.63 8.34
CA GLU A 38 0.03 8.51 7.36
C GLU A 38 -1.09 9.50 7.67
N THR A 39 -1.46 10.30 6.68
CA THR A 39 -2.64 11.17 6.75
C THR A 39 -3.73 10.67 5.82
N ARG A 40 -4.86 11.39 5.80
CA ARG A 40 -5.98 11.10 4.90
C ARG A 40 -5.56 11.03 3.42
N ARG A 41 -4.58 11.84 3.02
CA ARG A 41 -4.19 12.07 1.60
C ARG A 41 -2.73 11.78 1.28
N GLY A 42 -1.86 11.68 2.27
CA GLY A 42 -0.43 11.56 2.02
C GLY A 42 0.28 10.66 3.01
N LEU A 43 1.53 10.34 2.67
CA LEU A 43 2.49 9.59 3.45
C LEU A 43 3.71 10.47 3.67
N LEU A 44 4.17 10.59 4.92
CA LEU A 44 5.50 11.12 5.21
C LEU A 44 6.46 9.94 5.18
N VAL A 45 7.44 10.00 4.29
CA VAL A 45 8.40 8.91 4.07
C VAL A 45 9.77 9.39 4.47
N ARG A 46 10.41 8.69 5.42
CA ARG A 46 11.83 8.87 5.71
C ARG A 46 12.65 8.06 4.73
N ARG A 47 13.46 8.76 3.94
CA ARG A 47 14.35 8.18 2.95
C ARG A 47 15.59 7.57 3.60
N ASN A 48 16.29 6.72 2.87
CA ASN A 48 17.56 6.12 3.33
C ASN A 48 18.65 7.18 3.58
N THR A 49 18.54 8.34 2.91
CA THR A 49 19.40 9.52 3.07
C THR A 49 19.15 10.29 4.37
N GLY A 50 18.09 9.97 5.12
CA GLY A 50 17.76 10.58 6.40
C GLY A 50 16.79 11.77 6.32
N ASP A 51 16.58 12.35 5.14
CA ASP A 51 15.54 13.35 4.90
C ASP A 51 14.15 12.71 4.83
N THR A 52 13.12 13.54 5.03
CA THR A 52 11.72 13.15 4.90
C THR A 52 11.09 13.79 3.67
N SER A 53 10.10 13.11 3.10
CA SER A 53 9.37 13.60 1.94
C SER A 53 7.89 13.26 2.04
N TRP A 54 7.05 14.25 1.77
CA TRP A 54 5.62 14.03 1.63
C TRP A 54 5.29 13.47 0.25
N VAL A 55 4.57 12.36 0.23
CA VAL A 55 4.08 11.72 -0.99
C VAL A 55 2.55 11.69 -0.95
N SER A 56 1.91 12.25 -1.98
CA SER A 56 0.46 12.17 -2.12
C SER A 56 0.05 10.74 -2.48
N LYS A 57 -1.07 10.28 -1.95
CA LYS A 57 -1.71 9.02 -2.37
C LYS A 57 -2.35 9.16 -3.75
N ALA A 58 -2.80 10.36 -4.13
CA ALA A 58 -3.54 10.53 -5.37
C ALA A 58 -2.66 10.25 -6.60
N ASN A 59 -3.13 9.40 -7.51
CA ASN A 59 -2.48 8.95 -8.74
C ASN A 59 -1.10 8.31 -8.53
N ALA A 60 -0.85 7.79 -7.32
CA ALA A 60 0.40 7.17 -6.95
C ALA A 60 0.30 5.64 -6.98
N ILE A 61 1.39 4.98 -7.34
CA ILE A 61 1.54 3.52 -7.24
C ILE A 61 2.71 3.24 -6.32
N PHE A 62 2.45 2.51 -5.25
CA PHE A 62 3.43 2.14 -4.23
C PHE A 62 3.76 0.65 -4.33
N LEU A 63 5.02 0.30 -4.14
CA LEU A 63 5.45 -1.06 -3.83
C LEU A 63 5.74 -1.12 -2.33
N VAL A 64 4.94 -1.87 -1.59
CA VAL A 64 4.96 -1.92 -0.11
C VAL A 64 5.52 -3.25 0.34
N GLN A 65 6.50 -3.24 1.25
CA GLN A 65 7.01 -4.45 1.90
C GLN A 65 6.14 -4.79 3.11
N LEU A 66 5.56 -5.98 3.10
CA LEU A 66 4.84 -6.53 4.25
C LEU A 66 5.83 -7.01 5.32
N PRO A 67 5.41 -7.16 6.59
CA PRO A 67 6.22 -7.75 7.64
C PRO A 67 6.72 -9.17 7.34
N SER A 68 6.02 -9.91 6.46
CA SER A 68 6.46 -11.22 5.97
C SER A 68 7.67 -11.15 5.01
N GLY A 69 8.09 -9.96 4.60
CA GLY A 69 9.09 -9.71 3.56
C GLY A 69 8.54 -9.68 2.14
N THR A 70 7.26 -10.04 1.95
CA THR A 70 6.60 -10.02 0.64
C THR A 70 6.35 -8.59 0.18
N TRP A 71 6.52 -8.33 -1.12
CA TRP A 71 6.21 -7.03 -1.72
C TRP A 71 4.84 -7.05 -2.40
N VAL A 72 4.09 -5.96 -2.24
CA VAL A 72 2.73 -5.80 -2.79
C VAL A 72 2.60 -4.44 -3.45
N VAL A 73 2.00 -4.40 -4.63
CA VAL A 73 1.68 -3.14 -5.30
C VAL A 73 0.35 -2.61 -4.77
N VAL A 74 0.35 -1.37 -4.31
CA VAL A 74 -0.82 -0.69 -3.77
C VAL A 74 -1.05 0.58 -4.57
N ARG A 75 -2.26 0.74 -5.10
CA ARG A 75 -2.66 2.01 -5.74
C ARG A 75 -3.10 2.98 -4.66
N GLY A 76 -2.64 4.22 -4.73
CA GLY A 76 -2.99 5.20 -3.72
C GLY A 76 -4.49 5.53 -3.66
N GLU A 77 -5.22 5.29 -4.76
CA GLU A 77 -6.69 5.35 -4.83
C GLU A 77 -7.39 4.29 -3.95
N GLU A 78 -6.70 3.22 -3.59
CA GLU A 78 -7.24 2.13 -2.77
C GLU A 78 -7.08 2.40 -1.26
N ILE A 79 -6.20 3.35 -0.89
CA ILE A 79 -5.89 3.71 0.50
C ILE A 79 -6.33 5.12 0.95
N PRO A 80 -7.47 5.69 0.48
CA PRO A 80 -7.87 7.01 0.94
C PRO A 80 -8.32 6.96 2.40
N GLY A 81 -8.05 8.01 3.17
CA GLY A 81 -8.41 8.04 4.59
C GLY A 81 -7.27 7.64 5.52
N VAL A 82 -7.56 7.59 6.82
CA VAL A 82 -6.71 6.99 7.86
C VAL A 82 -7.20 5.57 8.20
N GLN A 83 -6.38 4.76 8.88
CA GLN A 83 -6.71 3.34 9.16
C GLN A 83 -8.13 3.13 9.73
N PRO A 84 -8.61 3.85 10.76
CA PRO A 84 -9.98 3.66 11.25
C PRO A 84 -11.07 3.88 10.19
N GLU A 85 -10.86 4.82 9.26
CA GLU A 85 -11.81 5.05 8.15
C GLU A 85 -11.81 3.89 7.15
N ARG A 86 -10.64 3.30 6.89
CA ARG A 86 -10.52 2.17 5.98
C ARG A 86 -11.03 0.88 6.60
N LEU A 87 -10.86 0.68 7.90
CA LEU A 87 -11.48 -0.44 8.61
C LEU A 87 -13.02 -0.38 8.53
N ARG A 88 -13.63 0.81 8.63
CA ARG A 88 -15.09 0.97 8.40
C ARG A 88 -15.53 0.66 6.96
N ARG A 89 -14.60 0.59 6.01
CA ARG A 89 -14.90 0.16 4.64
C ARG A 89 -14.83 -1.35 4.48
N LEU A 90 -14.18 -2.06 5.40
CA LEU A 90 -14.12 -3.53 5.37
C LEU A 90 -15.53 -4.14 5.35
N GLU A 91 -16.46 -3.52 6.08
CA GLU A 91 -17.88 -3.90 6.11
C GLU A 91 -18.63 -3.59 4.80
N ARG A 92 -18.12 -2.67 3.98
CA ARG A 92 -18.77 -2.15 2.77
C ARG A 92 -18.12 -2.61 1.45
N TYR A 93 -16.85 -3.02 1.47
CA TYR A 93 -16.08 -3.23 0.25
C TYR A 93 -16.08 -4.68 -0.23
N LYS A 94 -16.75 -4.85 -1.38
CA LYS A 94 -16.40 -5.78 -2.45
C LYS A 94 -15.57 -5.01 -3.49
N GLY A 95 -14.24 -5.19 -3.59
CA GLY A 95 -13.36 -4.38 -4.45
C GLY A 95 -12.14 -5.10 -5.04
N VAL A 96 -11.50 -4.50 -6.06
CA VAL A 96 -10.52 -5.13 -6.98
C VAL A 96 -9.13 -4.51 -6.83
N GLY A 97 -8.09 -5.31 -6.62
CA GLY A 97 -6.69 -4.85 -6.57
C GLY A 97 -5.74 -5.73 -7.40
N TRP A 98 -4.44 -5.39 -7.38
CA TRP A 98 -3.41 -6.08 -8.15
C TRP A 98 -2.27 -6.55 -7.26
N LEU A 99 -1.97 -7.85 -7.28
CA LEU A 99 -0.76 -8.41 -6.69
C LEU A 99 0.33 -8.47 -7.76
N VAL A 100 1.53 -8.00 -7.43
CA VAL A 100 2.73 -8.18 -8.27
C VAL A 100 3.78 -8.89 -7.41
N ARG A 101 4.06 -10.15 -7.73
CA ARG A 101 5.22 -10.91 -7.25
C ARG A 101 6.25 -10.99 -8.37
N ALA A 102 7.51 -11.30 -8.06
CA ALA A 102 8.54 -11.53 -9.07
C ALA A 102 8.05 -12.56 -10.10
N GLY A 103 7.69 -12.09 -11.31
CA GLY A 103 7.16 -12.91 -12.40
C GLY A 103 5.64 -13.09 -12.48
N GLU A 104 4.84 -12.58 -11.54
CA GLU A 104 3.39 -12.82 -11.51
C GLU A 104 2.57 -11.54 -11.28
N LYS A 105 1.68 -11.19 -12.22
CA LYS A 105 0.72 -10.08 -12.12
C LYS A 105 -0.70 -10.64 -12.03
N ARG A 106 -1.31 -10.63 -10.84
CA ARG A 106 -2.67 -11.13 -10.63
C ARG A 106 -3.63 -10.00 -10.27
N ARG A 107 -4.74 -9.93 -10.99
CA ARG A 107 -5.91 -9.11 -10.62
C ARG A 107 -6.73 -9.90 -9.61
N TYR A 108 -6.95 -9.38 -8.41
CA TYR A 108 -7.86 -10.00 -7.46
C TYR A 108 -9.17 -9.22 -7.40
N THR A 109 -10.29 -9.91 -7.62
CA THR A 109 -11.66 -9.42 -7.40
C THR A 109 -12.24 -10.15 -6.18
N TRP A 110 -13.17 -9.52 -5.45
CA TRP A 110 -13.73 -9.97 -4.16
C TRP A 110 -14.43 -11.37 -4.11
N ARG A 111 -14.31 -12.22 -5.13
CA ARG A 111 -14.58 -13.66 -5.05
C ARG A 111 -13.32 -14.43 -5.49
N GLN A 112 -12.60 -15.20 -4.67
CA GLN A 112 -12.35 -15.19 -3.21
C GLN A 112 -10.89 -15.65 -3.02
N PRO A 113 -10.15 -15.20 -1.99
CA PRO A 113 -8.99 -15.95 -1.52
C PRO A 113 -9.48 -17.22 -0.80
N THR A 114 -9.01 -18.38 -1.25
CA THR A 114 -9.11 -19.72 -0.65
C THR A 114 -8.19 -19.84 0.58
N ARG A 115 -8.31 -20.93 1.37
CA ARG A 115 -7.47 -21.12 2.57
C ARG A 115 -5.97 -21.05 2.25
N GLU A 116 -5.53 -21.58 1.12
CA GLU A 116 -4.12 -21.45 0.67
C GLU A 116 -3.70 -20.00 0.35
N ASP A 117 -4.64 -19.10 0.02
CA ASP A 117 -4.35 -17.69 -0.25
C ASP A 117 -4.09 -16.87 1.03
N MET A 118 -4.34 -17.45 2.21
CA MET A 118 -4.04 -16.88 3.53
C MET A 118 -3.16 -17.80 4.42
N GLN A 119 -3.14 -19.11 4.14
CA GLN A 119 -3.31 -20.22 5.10
C GLN A 119 -4.70 -20.31 5.75
#